data_AF-A0A2E5GKD6-F1
#
_entry.id   AF-A0A2E5GKD6-F1
#
_cell.length_a   1.000
_cell.length_b   1.000
_cell.length_c   1.000
_cell.angle_alpha   90.00
_cell.angle_beta   90.00
_cell.angle_gamma   90.00
#
_symmetry.space_group_name_H-M   'P 1'
#
loop_
_entity.id
_entity.type
_entity.pdbx_description
1 polymer ?
#
loop_
_entity_poly.entity_id
_entity_poly.type
_entity_poly.pdbx_seq_one_letter_code
_entity_poly.pdbx_strand_id
1 'polypeptide(L)'
;MIILYELALICAGILLAINTLDKWDGSTQLFAKIAGALKPFAAVIGGIALILGIWFLFRPFCTFRDIVAVLAGLALLGGTFENHPSLQNFFNKAAGVLNPYRVIIGLIALILGLLGLFNIAFIC
;
A
#
# COMPACT_ATOMS: atom_id res chain seq x y z
N MET A 1 15.40 9.72 1.77
CA MET A 1 14.74 8.90 0.74
C MET A 1 13.84 7.80 1.32
N ILE A 2 14.06 7.32 2.54
CA ILE A 2 13.30 6.21 3.16
C ILE A 2 11.92 6.66 3.68
N ILE A 3 11.85 7.83 4.32
CA ILE A 3 10.60 8.39 4.89
C ILE A 3 9.43 8.53 3.90
N LEU A 4 9.69 8.88 2.64
CA LEU A 4 8.62 8.98 1.63
C LEU A 4 8.05 7.60 1.28
N TYR A 5 8.90 6.58 1.25
CA TYR A 5 8.51 5.19 1.02
C TYR A 5 7.72 4.64 2.21
N GLU A 6 8.19 4.88 3.44
CA GLU A 6 7.45 4.48 4.65
C GLU A 6 6.08 5.15 4.69
N LEU A 7 6.00 6.46 4.41
CA LEU A 7 4.73 7.18 4.38
C LEU A 7 3.80 6.61 3.31
N ALA A 8 4.34 6.27 2.12
CA ALA A 8 3.56 5.63 1.07
C ALA A 8 3.04 4.25 1.50
N LEU A 9 3.85 3.45 2.21
CA LEU A 9 3.43 2.16 2.77
C LEU A 9 2.37 2.30 3.85
N ILE A 10 2.49 3.27 4.74
CA ILE A 10 1.48 3.57 5.77
C ILE A 10 0.16 3.95 5.09
N CYS A 11 0.20 4.90 4.15
CA CYS A 11 -1.00 5.32 3.42
C CYS A 11 -1.63 4.20 2.60
N ALA A 12 -0.81 3.39 1.91
CA ALA A 12 -1.28 2.19 1.20
C ALA A 12 -1.89 1.18 2.17
N GLY A 13 -1.26 0.95 3.32
CA GLY A 13 -1.74 0.05 4.36
C GLY A 13 -3.10 0.47 4.92
N ILE A 14 -3.26 1.76 5.25
CA ILE A 14 -4.55 2.33 5.69
C ILE A 14 -5.61 2.13 4.61
N LEU A 15 -5.32 2.44 3.35
CA LEU A 15 -6.26 2.30 2.24
C LEU A 15 -6.68 0.85 1.98
N LEU A 16 -5.74 -0.10 2.05
CA LEU A 16 -6.03 -1.53 1.82
C LEU A 16 -6.75 -2.18 3.00
N ALA A 17 -6.40 -1.81 4.24
CA ALA A 17 -6.93 -2.43 5.45
C ALA A 17 -8.10 -1.66 6.08
N ILE A 18 -8.63 -0.63 5.41
CA ILE A 18 -9.61 0.27 5.99
C ILE A 18 -10.84 -0.42 6.58
N ASN A 19 -11.36 -1.46 5.93
CA ASN A 19 -12.54 -2.18 6.43
C ASN A 19 -12.30 -2.85 7.78
N THR A 20 -11.04 -3.20 8.09
CA THR A 20 -10.65 -3.77 9.38
C THR A 20 -10.30 -2.67 10.38
N LEU A 21 -9.59 -1.61 9.96
CA LEU A 21 -9.29 -0.47 10.83
C LEU A 21 -10.56 0.26 11.27
N ASP A 22 -11.53 0.44 10.37
CA ASP A 22 -12.82 1.10 10.66
C ASP A 22 -13.63 0.31 11.69
N LYS A 23 -13.60 -1.03 11.61
CA LYS A 23 -14.18 -1.91 12.64
C LYS A 23 -13.49 -1.78 14.00
N TRP A 24 -12.20 -1.48 14.03
CA TRP A 24 -11.44 -1.28 15.27
C TRP A 24 -11.60 0.13 15.84
N ASP A 25 -11.79 1.15 14.99
CA ASP A 25 -11.97 2.55 15.42
C ASP A 25 -13.39 2.83 15.92
N GLY A 26 -14.37 1.99 15.55
CA GLY A 26 -15.68 1.81 16.20
C GLY A 26 -16.67 2.98 16.05
N SER A 27 -16.29 4.21 16.41
CA SER A 27 -17.17 5.39 16.48
C SER A 27 -16.58 6.63 15.82
N THR A 28 -15.27 6.71 15.61
CA THR A 28 -14.62 7.86 14.99
C THR A 28 -14.37 7.51 13.53
N GLN A 29 -15.08 8.11 12.58
CA GLN A 29 -14.90 7.84 11.13
C GLN A 29 -13.59 8.43 10.58
N LEU A 30 -12.49 8.42 11.36
CA LEU A 30 -11.23 9.07 11.01
C LEU A 30 -10.55 8.35 9.85
N PHE A 31 -10.39 7.02 9.94
CA PHE A 31 -9.80 6.24 8.85
C PHE A 31 -10.63 6.34 7.58
N ALA A 32 -11.97 6.25 7.69
CA ALA A 32 -12.90 6.48 6.58
C ALA A 32 -12.72 7.86 5.93
N LYS A 33 -12.58 8.92 6.72
CA LYS A 33 -12.38 10.29 6.24
C LYS A 33 -11.00 10.49 5.60
N ILE A 34 -9.95 9.95 6.21
CA ILE A 34 -8.58 9.99 5.69
C ILE A 34 -8.51 9.23 4.37
N ALA A 35 -9.07 8.02 4.30
CA ALA A 35 -9.09 7.23 3.08
C ALA A 35 -9.97 7.85 2.00
N GLY A 36 -11.09 8.49 2.37
CA GLY A 36 -11.88 9.28 1.43
C GLY A 36 -11.04 10.39 0.78
N ALA A 37 -10.26 11.11 1.58
CA ALA A 37 -9.33 12.13 1.09
C ALA A 37 -8.13 11.54 0.32
N LEU A 38 -7.66 10.35 0.69
CA LEU A 38 -6.55 9.64 0.03
C LEU A 38 -6.97 8.87 -1.22
N LYS A 39 -8.25 8.54 -1.41
CA LYS A 39 -8.79 7.79 -2.55
C LYS A 39 -8.36 8.37 -3.90
N PRO A 40 -8.42 9.69 -4.16
CA PRO A 40 -7.90 10.27 -5.41
C PRO A 40 -6.37 10.17 -5.53
N PHE A 41 -5.65 10.13 -4.41
CA PHE A 41 -4.18 10.00 -4.39
C PHE A 41 -3.70 8.55 -4.35
N ALA A 42 -4.60 7.58 -4.20
CA ALA A 42 -4.27 6.16 -4.09
C ALA A 42 -3.50 5.65 -5.33
N ALA A 43 -3.81 6.16 -6.53
CA ALA A 43 -3.07 5.85 -7.74
C ALA A 43 -1.59 6.26 -7.64
N VAL A 44 -1.36 7.48 -7.15
CA VAL A 44 -0.03 8.08 -7.02
C VAL A 44 0.75 7.36 -5.93
N ILE A 45 0.13 7.10 -4.77
CA ILE A 45 0.73 6.37 -3.65
C ILE A 45 1.10 4.95 -4.08
N GLY A 46 0.18 4.25 -4.76
CA GLY A 46 0.41 2.89 -5.25
C GLY A 46 1.48 2.84 -6.33
N GLY A 47 1.52 3.84 -7.21
CA GLY A 47 2.55 3.96 -8.25
C GLY A 47 3.93 4.21 -7.66
N ILE A 48 4.03 5.12 -6.68
CA ILE A 48 5.29 5.40 -5.97
C ILE A 48 5.75 4.15 -5.20
N ALA A 49 4.85 3.48 -4.47
CA ALA A 49 5.17 2.25 -3.74
C ALA A 49 5.65 1.12 -4.67
N LEU A 50 5.02 0.98 -5.84
CA LEU A 50 5.39 -0.03 -6.83
C LEU A 50 6.74 0.29 -7.49
N ILE A 51 6.95 1.53 -7.95
CA ILE A 51 8.21 1.95 -8.59
C ILE A 51 9.36 1.87 -7.60
N LEU A 52 9.19 2.40 -6.38
CA LEU A 52 10.21 2.35 -5.35
C LEU A 52 10.46 0.93 -4.86
N GLY A 53 9.42 0.11 -4.72
CA GLY A 53 9.55 -1.29 -4.34
C GLY A 53 10.34 -2.10 -5.38
N ILE A 54 10.05 -1.91 -6.68
CA ILE A 54 10.83 -2.54 -7.76
C ILE A 54 12.28 -2.02 -7.78
N TRP A 55 12.48 -0.72 -7.56
CA TRP A 55 13.81 -0.13 -7.53
C TRP A 55 14.65 -0.64 -6.35
N PHE A 56 14.04 -0.78 -5.17
CA PHE A 56 14.69 -1.30 -3.97
C PHE A 56 14.91 -2.82 -4.04
N LEU A 57 14.04 -3.55 -4.74
CA LEU A 57 14.19 -4.99 -4.99
C LEU A 57 15.53 -5.34 -5.67
N PHE A 58 16.11 -4.41 -6.43
CA PHE A 58 17.39 -4.60 -7.10
C PHE A 58 18.61 -4.45 -6.15
N ARG A 59 18.42 -3.99 -4.91
CA ARG A 59 19.46 -4.00 -3.87
C ARG A 59 19.42 -5.30 -3.07
N PRO A 60 20.55 -6.00 -2.89
CA PRO A 60 20.61 -7.10 -1.93
C PRO A 60 20.46 -6.52 -0.51
N PHE A 61 19.77 -7.24 0.38
CA PHE A 61 19.60 -7.03 1.84
C PHE A 61 18.17 -6.79 2.39
N CYS A 62 17.14 -6.42 1.60
CA CYS A 62 15.84 -5.95 2.16
C CYS A 62 14.54 -6.50 1.50
N THR A 63 14.50 -7.76 1.09
CA THR A 63 13.48 -8.27 0.14
C THR A 63 12.03 -8.32 0.65
N PHE A 64 11.78 -8.49 1.95
CA PHE A 64 10.42 -8.71 2.47
C PHE A 64 9.53 -7.47 2.37
N ARG A 65 10.03 -6.32 2.82
CA ARG A 65 9.30 -5.04 2.74
C ARG A 65 9.01 -4.65 1.30
N ASP A 66 9.98 -4.87 0.41
CA ASP A 66 9.85 -4.52 -0.99
C ASP A 66 8.82 -5.37 -1.72
N ILE A 67 8.76 -6.68 -1.42
CA ILE A 67 7.70 -7.55 -1.93
C ILE A 67 6.33 -7.07 -1.44
N VAL A 68 6.19 -6.76 -0.15
CA VAL A 68 4.92 -6.25 0.41
C VAL A 68 4.54 -4.92 -0.22
N ALA A 69 5.50 -4.01 -0.45
CA ALA A 69 5.26 -2.71 -1.08
C ALA A 69 4.83 -2.86 -2.55
N VAL A 70 5.45 -3.77 -3.30
CA VAL A 70 5.05 -4.10 -4.67
C VAL A 70 3.63 -4.68 -4.69
N LEU A 71 3.33 -5.63 -3.80
CA LEU A 71 2.00 -6.23 -3.69
C LEU A 71 0.94 -5.20 -3.27
N ALA A 72 1.24 -4.37 -2.28
CA ALA A 72 0.37 -3.29 -1.83
C ALA A 72 0.14 -2.25 -2.94
N GLY A 73 1.20 -1.88 -3.66
CA GLY A 73 1.14 -0.99 -4.81
C GLY A 73 0.24 -1.56 -5.92
N LEU A 74 0.46 -2.80 -6.34
CA LEU A 74 -0.38 -3.49 -7.33
C LEU A 74 -1.85 -3.55 -6.91
N ALA A 75 -2.13 -3.91 -5.66
CA ALA A 75 -3.48 -3.99 -5.13
C ALA A 75 -4.16 -2.62 -4.99
N LEU A 76 -3.38 -1.54 -4.79
CA LEU A 76 -3.89 -0.18 -4.74
C LEU A 76 -4.17 0.39 -6.14
N LEU A 77 -3.33 0.03 -7.12
CA LEU A 77 -3.43 0.45 -8.53
C LEU A 77 -4.61 -0.21 -9.27
N GLY A 78 -4.99 -1.43 -8.90
CA GLY A 78 -6.09 -2.19 -9.52
C GLY A 78 -7.51 -1.72 -9.20
N GLY A 79 -7.70 -0.41 -9.16
CA GLY A 79 -9.01 0.23 -9.05
C GLY A 79 -8.95 1.74 -9.22
N THR A 80 -7.78 2.31 -9.53
CA THR A 80 -7.57 3.76 -9.59
C THR A 80 -7.24 4.28 -11.00
N PHE A 81 -6.90 3.40 -11.95
CA PHE A 81 -6.58 3.78 -13.32
C PHE A 81 -7.81 3.74 -14.22
N GLU A 82 -8.58 4.83 -14.32
CA GLU A 82 -9.67 4.95 -15.30
C GLU A 82 -9.18 5.39 -16.69
N ASN A 83 -8.00 6.03 -16.77
CA ASN A 83 -7.52 6.70 -17.99
C ASN A 83 -6.79 5.80 -19.00
N HIS A 84 -6.46 4.54 -18.69
CA HIS A 84 -5.80 3.62 -19.63
C HIS A 84 -6.37 2.19 -19.51
N PRO A 85 -7.27 1.76 -20.42
CA PRO A 85 -7.99 0.48 -20.30
C PRO A 85 -7.08 -0.75 -20.40
N SER A 86 -5.96 -0.66 -21.12
CA SER A 86 -4.99 -1.76 -21.23
C SER A 86 -4.26 -2.03 -19.92
N LEU A 87 -3.73 -0.98 -19.27
CA LEU A 87 -3.08 -1.08 -17.96
C LEU A 87 -4.10 -1.44 -16.86
N GLN A 88 -5.30 -0.87 -16.94
CA GLN A 88 -6.38 -1.15 -16.00
C GLN A 88 -6.71 -2.65 -15.95
N ASN A 89 -6.78 -3.35 -17.08
CA ASN A 89 -7.03 -4.79 -17.09
C ASN A 89 -5.94 -5.62 -16.40
N PHE A 90 -4.65 -5.27 -16.58
CA PHE A 90 -3.56 -5.96 -15.89
C PHE A 90 -3.60 -5.71 -14.37
N PHE A 91 -3.77 -4.46 -13.96
CA PHE A 91 -3.83 -4.10 -12.54
C PHE A 91 -5.10 -4.62 -11.87
N ASN A 92 -6.27 -4.56 -12.51
CA ASN A 92 -7.51 -5.13 -11.99
C ASN A 92 -7.45 -6.64 -11.89
N LYS A 93 -6.79 -7.32 -12.84
CA LYS A 93 -6.60 -8.78 -12.77
C LYS A 93 -5.65 -9.17 -11.64
N ALA A 94 -4.54 -8.45 -11.48
CA ALA A 94 -3.63 -8.64 -10.35
C ALA A 94 -4.30 -8.32 -9.00
N ALA A 95 -4.99 -7.20 -8.90
CA ALA A 95 -5.75 -6.82 -7.71
C ALA A 95 -6.91 -7.78 -7.43
N GLY A 96 -7.53 -8.36 -8.46
CA GLY A 96 -8.54 -9.41 -8.31
C GLY A 96 -7.99 -10.67 -7.63
N VAL A 97 -6.76 -11.07 -7.99
CA VAL A 97 -6.04 -12.17 -7.32
C VAL A 97 -5.64 -11.79 -5.89
N LEU A 98 -5.26 -10.54 -5.66
CA LEU A 98 -4.89 -10.03 -4.34
C LEU A 98 -6.12 -9.66 -3.47
N ASN A 99 -7.33 -9.59 -4.03
CA ASN A 99 -8.53 -9.13 -3.34
C ASN A 99 -8.81 -9.88 -2.01
N PRO A 100 -8.75 -11.23 -1.94
CA PRO A 100 -8.93 -11.93 -0.67
C PRO A 100 -7.82 -11.64 0.35
N TYR A 101 -6.61 -11.31 -0.11
CA TYR A 101 -5.44 -11.02 0.75
C TYR A 101 -5.21 -9.52 0.97
N ARG A 102 -6.02 -8.66 0.35
CA ARG A 102 -5.79 -7.21 0.30
C ARG A 102 -5.71 -6.60 1.69
N VAL A 103 -6.62 -6.99 2.58
CA VAL A 103 -6.65 -6.51 3.96
C VAL A 103 -5.40 -6.94 4.73
N ILE A 104 -4.95 -8.19 4.54
CA ILE A 104 -3.76 -8.74 5.21
C ILE A 104 -2.51 -8.00 4.71
N ILE A 105 -2.37 -7.84 3.40
CA ILE A 105 -1.26 -7.09 2.78
C ILE A 105 -1.26 -5.64 3.27
N GLY A 106 -2.43 -5.01 3.36
CA GLY A 106 -2.57 -3.66 3.90
C GLY A 106 -2.12 -3.56 5.35
N LEU A 107 -2.51 -4.52 6.20
CA LEU A 107 -2.13 -4.54 7.61
C LEU A 107 -0.62 -4.74 7.79
N ILE A 108 -0.02 -5.65 7.02
CA ILE A 108 1.43 -5.88 7.03
C ILE A 108 2.16 -4.64 6.52
N ALA A 109 1.70 -4.02 5.43
CA ALA A 109 2.28 -2.78 4.89
C ALA A 109 2.20 -1.63 5.90
N LEU A 110 1.09 -1.51 6.63
CA LEU A 110 0.92 -0.53 7.70
C LEU A 110 1.93 -0.76 8.83
N ILE A 111 2.05 -1.99 9.31
CA ILE A 111 2.98 -2.36 10.38
C ILE A 111 4.43 -2.08 9.95
N LEU A 112 4.82 -2.56 8.76
CA LEU A 112 6.16 -2.34 8.23
C LEU A 112 6.47 -0.85 8.03
N GLY A 113 5.50 -0.07 7.52
CA GLY A 113 5.63 1.38 7.37
C GLY A 113 5.81 2.12 8.70
N LEU A 114 5.06 1.74 9.74
CA LEU A 114 5.24 2.29 11.08
C LEU A 114 6.60 1.91 11.69
N LEU A 115 7.01 0.64 11.54
CA LEU A 115 8.31 0.16 12.03
C LEU A 115 9.48 0.89 11.34
N GLY A 116 9.38 1.11 10.03
CA GLY A 116 10.36 1.87 9.27
C GLY A 116 10.37 3.35 9.66
N LEU A 117 9.22 3.95 9.97
CA LEU A 117 9.13 5.34 10.44
C LEU A 117 9.80 5.56 11.80
N PHE A 118 9.64 4.62 12.74
CA PHE A 118 10.27 4.69 14.06
C PHE A 118 11.77 4.35 14.04
N ASN A 119 12.35 4.12 12.86
CA ASN A 119 13.77 3.80 12.70
C ASN A 119 14.21 2.60 13.56
N ILE A 120 13.28 1.68 13.85
CA ILE A 120 13.54 0.38 14.51
C ILE A 120 14.07 -0.62 13.48
N ALA A 121 14.71 -0.10 12.44
CA ALA A 121 15.10 -0.73 11.19
C ALA A 121 16.33 -1.62 11.35
N PHE A 122 16.30 -2.56 12.30
CA PHE A 122 17.11 -3.78 12.20
C PHE A 122 16.46 -4.80 11.25
N ILE A 123 15.19 -4.61 10.93
CA ILE A 123 14.51 -5.32 9.84
C ILE A 123 14.23 -4.26 8.78
N CYS A 124 14.88 -4.40 7.64
CA CYS A 124 14.37 -3.87 6.40
C CYS A 124 12.86 -4.12 6.28
#